data_AF-A0A2V8DS90-F1
#
_entry.id   AF-A0A2V8DS90-F1
#
_cell.length_a   1.000
_cell.length_b   1.000
_cell.length_c   1.000
_cell.angle_alpha   90.00
_cell.angle_beta   90.00
_cell.angle_gamma   90.00
#
_symmetry.space_group_name_H-M   'P 1'
#
loop_
_entity.id
_entity.type
_entity.pdbx_description
1 polymer ?
#
loop_
_entity_poly.entity_id
_entity_poly.type
_entity_poly.pdbx_seq_one_letter_code
_entity_poly.pdbx_strand_id
1 'polypeptide(L)' 'MSKIPLQNQERLVQQVAECLEDALKPKGVGVILHARHLCMEMRGVQIAGTITTTSALRGVFLEDARCRREFLDFDAKTGS' A
#
# COMPACT_ATOMS: atom_id res chain seq x y z
N MET A 1 -11.38 25.46 6.08
CA MET A 1 -10.49 24.41 6.63
C MET A 1 -11.02 23.04 6.21
N SER A 2 -10.59 22.56 5.05
CA SER A 2 -10.93 21.21 4.57
C SER A 2 -10.14 20.19 5.38
N LYS A 3 -10.80 19.52 6.32
CA LYS A 3 -10.26 18.33 6.99
C LYS A 3 -9.95 17.31 5.89
N ILE A 4 -8.67 17.09 5.59
CA ILE A 4 -8.22 15.97 4.75
C ILE A 4 -8.48 14.71 5.58
N PRO A 5 -9.48 13.88 5.25
CA PRO A 5 -9.75 12.70 6.06
C PRO A 5 -8.60 11.70 5.84
N LEU A 6 -8.23 11.01 6.92
CA LEU A 6 -7.29 9.88 6.98
C LEU A 6 -7.71 8.66 6.14
N GLN A 7 -8.65 8.81 5.20
CA GLN A 7 -9.36 7.76 4.47
C GLN A 7 -8.81 7.48 3.06
N ASN A 8 -7.75 8.15 2.59
CA ASN A 8 -7.32 8.04 1.19
C ASN A 8 -6.25 6.98 0.90
N GLN A 9 -5.54 6.45 1.90
CA GLN A 9 -4.41 5.55 1.61
C GLN A 9 -4.88 4.21 1.06
N GLU A 10 -5.91 3.60 1.67
CA GLU A 10 -6.51 2.35 1.20
C GLU A 10 -7.14 2.49 -0.19
N ARG A 11 -7.78 3.62 -0.45
CA ARG A 11 -8.36 3.91 -1.78
C ARG A 11 -7.28 4.16 -2.83
N LEU A 12 -6.22 4.88 -2.48
CA LEU A 12 -5.11 5.18 -3.37
C LEU A 12 -4.40 3.91 -3.82
N VAL A 13 -4.12 2.98 -2.89
CA VAL A 13 -3.43 1.73 -3.25
C VAL A 13 -4.27 0.88 -4.22
N GLN A 14 -5.60 0.89 -4.09
CA GLN A 14 -6.50 0.24 -5.04
C GLN A 14 -6.51 0.92 -6.41
N GLN A 15 -6.57 2.25 -6.45
CA GLN A 15 -6.55 3.01 -7.71
C GLN A 15 -5.25 2.81 -8.49
N VAL A 16 -4.11 2.73 -7.79
CA VAL A 16 -2.83 2.41 -8.43
C VAL A 16 -2.86 0.99 -9.01
N ALA A 17 -3.36 0.02 -8.26
CA ALA A 17 -3.45 -1.36 -8.73
C ALA A 17 -4.36 -1.50 -9.97
N GLU A 18 -5.51 -0.82 -9.97
CA GLU A 18 -6.46 -0.79 -11.10
C GLU A 18 -5.85 -0.12 -12.33
N CYS A 19 -5.20 1.04 -12.15
CA CYS A 19 -4.53 1.73 -13.25
C CYS A 19 -3.45 0.85 -13.91
N LEU A 20 -2.65 0.12 -13.12
CA LEU A 20 -1.65 -0.81 -13.64
C LEU A 20 -2.29 -2.01 -14.35
N GLU A 21 -3.39 -2.53 -13.82
CA GLU A 21 -4.15 -3.62 -14.41
C GLU A 21 -4.72 -3.22 -15.79
N ASP A 22 -5.37 -2.06 -15.85
CA ASP A 22 -5.99 -1.53 -17.07
C ASP A 22 -4.95 -1.17 -18.14
N ALA A 23 -3.85 -0.53 -17.75
CA ALA A 23 -2.83 -0.04 -18.67
C ALA A 23 -1.97 -1.17 -19.25
N LEU A 24 -1.63 -2.18 -18.45
CA LEU A 24 -0.63 -3.19 -18.82
C LEU A 24 -1.23 -4.57 -19.12
N LYS A 25 -2.49 -4.82 -18.73
CA LYS A 25 -3.15 -6.14 -18.78
C LYS A 25 -2.24 -7.28 -18.30
N PRO A 26 -1.60 -7.15 -17.13
CA PRO A 26 -0.64 -8.13 -16.66
C PRO A 26 -1.34 -9.39 -16.14
N LYS A 27 -0.57 -10.46 -15.90
CA LYS A 27 -1.07 -11.67 -15.22
C LYS A 27 -1.46 -11.41 -13.76
N GLY A 28 -0.96 -10.33 -13.16
CA GLY A 28 -1.33 -9.88 -11.81
C GLY A 28 -0.61 -8.60 -11.45
N VAL A 29 -1.10 -7.93 -10.42
CA VAL A 29 -0.54 -6.68 -9.90
C VAL A 29 -0.36 -6.81 -8.39
N GLY A 30 0.81 -6.43 -7.88
CA GLY A 30 1.09 -6.29 -6.45
C GLY A 30 1.54 -4.87 -6.15
N VAL A 31 0.86 -4.19 -5.23
CA VAL A 31 1.22 -2.85 -4.77
C VAL A 31 1.35 -2.88 -3.26
N ILE A 32 2.47 -2.37 -2.74
CA ILE A 32 2.69 -2.11 -1.32
C ILE A 32 3.02 -0.62 -1.19
N LEU A 33 2.33 0.05 -0.27
CA LEU A 33 2.47 1.47 -0.02
C LEU A 33 2.74 1.69 1.47
N HIS A 34 3.90 2.24 1.76
CA HIS A 34 4.29 2.75 3.08
C HIS A 34 4.10 4.26 3.10
N ALA A 35 3.31 4.77 4.04
CA ALA A 35 3.13 6.20 4.19
C ALA A 35 3.05 6.63 5.65
N ARG A 36 3.49 7.86 5.91
CA ARG A 36 3.41 8.51 7.21
C ARG A 36 2.31 9.56 7.21
N HIS A 37 1.46 9.55 8.22
CA HIS A 37 0.39 10.52 8.36
C HIS A 37 0.84 11.70 9.24
N LEU A 38 1.42 12.72 8.61
CA LEU A 38 1.93 13.93 9.29
C LEU A 38 0.87 14.65 10.15
N CYS A 39 -0.41 14.52 9.82
CA CYS A 39 -1.51 15.07 10.62
C CYS A 39 -1.73 14.31 11.95
N MET A 40 -1.33 13.04 12.04
CA MET A 40 -1.28 12.26 13.27
C MET A 40 0.01 12.54 14.04
N GLU A 41 1.12 12.78 13.34
CA GLU A 41 2.43 13.08 13.96
C GLU A 41 2.48 14.46 14.64
N MET A 42 1.76 15.47 14.11
CA MET A 42 1.85 16.86 14.60
C MET A 42 0.79 17.27 15.64
N ARG A 43 -0.17 16.41 15.99
CA ARG A 43 -1.22 16.72 17.00
C ARG A 43 -1.19 15.75 18.19
N GLY A 44 -0.34 16.09 19.15
CA GLY A 44 -0.55 15.79 20.58
C GLY A 44 -0.07 14.43 21.09
N VAL A 45 -0.05 13.38 20.27
CA VAL A 45 0.52 12.08 20.67
C VAL A 45 1.77 11.86 19.82
N GLN A 46 2.94 12.16 20.41
CA GLN A 46 4.25 12.08 19.79
C GLN A 46 4.69 10.63 19.49
N ILE A 47 3.94 9.89 18.68
CA ILE A 47 4.44 8.64 18.09
C ILE A 47 5.15 9.03 16.80
N ALA A 48 6.40 9.47 16.96
CA ALA A 48 7.29 9.67 15.82
C ALA A 48 7.45 8.33 15.08
N GLY A 49 7.11 8.30 13.78
CA GLY A 49 7.43 7.16 12.93
C GLY A 49 6.36 6.09 12.75
N THR A 50 5.09 6.34 13.06
CA THR A 50 4.01 5.42 12.64
C THR A 50 3.88 5.43 11.11
N ILE A 51 4.47 4.41 10.48
CA ILE A 51 4.30 4.09 9.07
C ILE A 51 3.08 3.18 8.93
N THR A 52 2.08 3.64 8.19
CA THR A 52 0.95 2.80 7.78
C THR A 52 1.35 2.09 6.50
N THR A 53 1.35 0.75 6.54
CA THR A 53 1.55 -0.09 5.35
C THR A 53 0.19 -0.57 4.84
N THR A 54 -0.09 -0.33 3.57
CA THR A 54 -1.29 -0.80 2.87
C THR A 54 -0.89 -1.50 1.59
N SER A 55 -1.60 -2.57 1.22
CA SER A 55 -1.30 -3.34 0.01
C SER A 55 -2.54 -3.65 -0.81
N ALA A 56 -2.37 -3.79 -2.13
CA ALA A 56 -3.37 -4.29 -3.06
C ALA A 56 -2.75 -5.40 -3.92
N LEU A 57 -3.38 -6.57 -3.95
CA LEU A 57 -2.93 -7.75 -4.71
C LEU A 57 -4.03 -8.19 -5.68
N ARG A 58 -3.68 -8.46 -6.93
CA ARG A 58 -4.59 -8.87 -8.01
C ARG A 58 -3.97 -9.96 -8.89
N GLY A 59 -4.81 -10.73 -9.58
CA GLY A 59 -4.41 -11.84 -10.45
C GLY A 59 -3.49 -12.84 -9.74
N VAL A 60 -2.38 -13.21 -10.37
CA VAL A 60 -1.44 -14.23 -9.84
C VAL A 60 -0.91 -13.92 -8.43
N PHE A 61 -0.81 -12.64 -8.01
CA PHE A 61 -0.38 -12.28 -6.66
C PHE A 61 -1.46 -12.52 -5.59
N LEU A 62 -2.74 -12.58 -5.99
CA LEU A 62 -3.84 -12.95 -5.10
C LEU A 62 -4.14 -14.46 -5.18
N GLU A 63 -4.00 -15.06 -6.36
CA GLU A 63 -4.37 -16.45 -6.63
C GLU A 63 -3.28 -17.46 -6.23
N ASP A 64 -1.99 -17.17 -6.46
CA ASP A 64 -0.88 -18.04 -6.09
C ASP A 64 -0.23 -17.60 -4.76
N ALA A 65 -0.42 -18.41 -3.73
CA ALA A 65 0.13 -18.15 -2.40
C ALA A 65 1.68 -18.12 -2.37
N ARG A 66 2.36 -18.82 -3.30
CA ARG A 66 3.83 -18.79 -3.39
C ARG A 66 4.30 -17.46 -3.96
N CYS A 67 3.66 -17.00 -5.04
CA CYS A 67 3.96 -15.71 -5.65
C CYS A 67 3.69 -14.55 -4.68
N ARG A 68 2.56 -14.61 -3.96
CA ARG A 68 2.26 -13.66 -2.87
C ARG A 68 3.35 -13.65 -1.81
N ARG A 69 3.81 -14.82 -1.38
CA ARG A 69 4.82 -14.94 -0.33
C ARG A 69 6.16 -14.36 -0.78
N GLU A 70 6.62 -14.71 -1.97
CA GLU A 70 7.86 -14.17 -2.53
C GLU A 70 7.81 -12.64 -2.64
N PHE A 71 6.66 -12.09 -3.06
CA PHE A 71 6.44 -10.65 -3.14
C PHE A 71 6.49 -9.95 -1.77
N LEU A 72 5.81 -10.49 -0.75
CA LEU A 72 5.84 -9.92 0.61
C LEU A 72 7.21 -10.11 1.28
N ASP A 73 7.90 -11.22 1.02
CA ASP A 73 9.25 -11.46 1.52
C ASP A 73 10.27 -10.52 0.89
N PHE A 74 10.06 -10.13 -0.37
CA PHE A 74 10.88 -9.11 -1.04
C PHE A 74 10.74 -7.75 -0.35
N ASP A 75 9.51 -7.32 -0.04
CA ASP A 75 9.25 -6.09 0.70
C ASP A 75 9.94 -6.08 2.07
N ALA A 76 9.79 -7.17 2.84
CA ALA A 76 10.40 -7.32 4.16
C ALA A 76 11.94 -7.25 4.12
N LYS A 77 12.59 -7.67 3.03
CA LYS A 77 14.05 -7.58 2.85
C LYS A 77 14.51 -6.17 2.48
N THR A 78 13.66 -5.36 1.88
CA THR A 78 14.04 -4.06 1.31
C THR A 78 13.97 -2.93 2.36
N GLY A 79 13.43 -3.19 3.55
CA GLY A 79 13.54 -2.33 4.72
C GLY A 79 12.99 -0.92 4.50
N SER A 80 11.67 -0.78 4.37
CA SER A 80 10.96 0.48 4.63
C SER A 80 10.61 0.64 6.10
#